data_AF-A0A3M0J080-F1
#
_entry.id   AF-A0A3M0J080-F1
#
_cell.length_a   1.000
_cell.length_b   1.000
_cell.length_c   1.000
_cell.angle_alpha   90.00
_cell.angle_beta   90.00
_cell.angle_gamma   90.00
#
_symmetry.space_group_name_H-M   'P 1'
#
loop_
_entity.id
_entity.type
_entity.pdbx_description
1 polymer ?
#
loop_
_entity_poly.entity_id
_entity_poly.type
_entity_poly.pdbx_seq_one_letter_code
_entity_poly.pdbx_strand_id
1 'polypeptide(L)'
;MEGVQYTWNRLPQGWKHSPTICHGLIQAALEKGEAPEHLQYIDDIIVWGNTAMEVFEKGEKIIHILLKAGFAIKKSKFKGPAREIQFLGVKWHDGRRQIPLKSSTRSQQCVHQLTKRKHKLS
;
A
#
# COMPACT_ATOMS: atom_id res chain seq x y z
N MET A 1 20.62 -24.18 33.86
CA MET A 1 20.74 -23.12 32.84
C MET A 1 19.44 -22.35 32.87
N GLU A 2 19.44 -21.17 33.50
CA GLU A 2 18.26 -20.29 33.47
C GLU A 2 18.16 -19.66 32.08
N GLY A 3 16.99 -19.80 31.44
CA GLY A 3 16.75 -19.27 30.11
C GLY A 3 16.62 -17.75 30.15
N VAL A 4 17.37 -17.05 29.30
CA VAL A 4 17.22 -15.61 29.10
C VAL A 4 15.90 -15.35 28.35
N GLN A 5 15.01 -14.56 28.94
CA GLN A 5 13.75 -14.16 28.31
C GLN A 5 13.97 -12.95 27.40
N TYR A 6 13.49 -13.02 26.16
CA TYR A 6 13.55 -11.93 25.20
C TYR A 6 12.15 -11.34 24.96
N THR A 7 12.08 -10.03 24.75
CA THR A 7 10.87 -9.30 24.37
C THR A 7 11.00 -8.74 22.96
N TRP A 8 9.87 -8.54 22.27
CA TRP A 8 9.87 -8.02 20.90
C TRP A 8 9.79 -6.49 20.88
N ASN A 9 10.79 -5.83 20.31
CA ASN A 9 10.79 -4.37 20.08
C ASN A 9 10.09 -3.95 18.78
N ARG A 10 9.55 -4.93 18.03
CA ARG A 10 8.80 -4.73 16.77
C ARG A 10 7.62 -5.67 16.74
N LEU A 11 6.63 -5.35 15.90
CA LEU A 11 5.46 -6.22 15.73
C LEU A 11 5.88 -7.63 15.29
N PRO A 12 5.70 -8.65 16.13
CA PRO A 12 6.16 -10.00 15.83
C PRO A 12 5.41 -10.56 14.62
N GLN A 13 6.14 -11.28 13.78
CA GLN A 13 5.55 -12.00 12.67
C GLN A 13 4.77 -13.21 13.22
N GLY A 14 3.53 -13.40 12.78
CA GLY A 14 2.65 -14.45 13.30
C GLY A 14 1.68 -14.01 14.40
N TRP A 15 1.76 -12.76 14.88
CA TRP A 15 0.75 -12.26 15.80
C TRP A 15 -0.55 -11.91 15.07
N LYS A 16 -1.67 -12.50 15.52
CA LYS A 16 -3.00 -12.40 14.87
C LYS A 16 -3.46 -10.96 14.60
N HIS A 17 -3.15 -10.04 15.52
CA HIS A 17 -3.55 -8.64 15.40
C HIS A 17 -2.54 -7.77 14.64
N SER A 18 -1.41 -8.35 14.24
CA SER A 18 -0.38 -7.61 13.51
C SER A 18 -0.87 -6.98 12.21
N PRO A 19 -1.64 -7.67 11.35
CA PRO A 19 -2.11 -7.08 10.10
C PRO A 19 -3.05 -5.90 10.33
N THR A 20 -3.98 -6.02 11.28
CA THR A 20 -4.93 -4.95 11.62
C THR A 20 -4.25 -3.71 12.16
N ILE A 21 -3.23 -3.88 13.01
CA ILE A 21 -2.46 -2.76 13.57
C ILE A 21 -1.63 -2.08 12.47
N CYS A 22 -0.97 -2.83 11.60
CA CYS A 22 -0.25 -2.26 10.47
C CYS A 22 -1.18 -1.49 9.52
N HIS A 23 -2.36 -2.05 9.22
CA HIS A 23 -3.38 -1.40 8.41
C HIS A 23 -3.77 -0.03 8.98
N GLY A 24 -4.11 0.05 10.26
CA GLY A 24 -4.49 1.30 10.93
C GLY A 24 -3.35 2.34 10.96
N LEU A 25 -2.10 1.89 11.15
CA LEU A 25 -0.94 2.79 11.13
C LEU A 25 -0.68 3.38 9.74
N ILE A 26 -0.86 2.58 8.68
CA ILE A 26 -0.73 3.05 7.30
C ILE A 26 -1.88 4.03 6.98
N GLN A 27 -3.11 3.71 7.38
CA GLN A 27 -4.27 4.58 7.17
C GLN A 27 -4.06 5.95 7.83
N ALA A 28 -3.68 5.99 9.10
CA ALA A 28 -3.42 7.24 9.81
C ALA A 28 -2.28 8.08 9.17
N ALA A 29 -1.26 7.42 8.62
CA ALA A 29 -0.19 8.11 7.90
C ALA A 29 -0.69 8.73 6.59
N LEU A 30 -1.54 8.02 5.85
CA LEU A 30 -2.13 8.48 4.60
C LEU A 30 -3.11 9.64 4.83
N GLU A 31 -3.94 9.56 5.87
CA GLU A 31 -4.85 10.64 6.28
C GLU A 31 -4.08 11.91 6.67
N LYS A 32 -3.08 11.77 7.54
CA LYS A 32 -2.23 12.90 7.96
C LYS A 32 -1.40 13.49 6.82
N GLY A 33 -1.04 12.67 5.83
CA GLY A 33 -0.27 13.07 4.67
C GLY A 33 -1.09 13.64 3.51
N GLU A 34 -2.41 13.77 3.67
CA GLU A 34 -3.34 14.18 2.61
C GLU A 34 -3.14 13.34 1.34
N ALA A 35 -3.13 12.02 1.53
CA ALA A 35 -2.95 11.08 0.44
C ALA A 35 -4.03 11.28 -0.64
N PRO A 36 -3.65 11.17 -1.92
CA PRO A 36 -4.63 11.19 -3.01
C PRO A 36 -5.56 9.99 -2.94
N GLU A 37 -6.62 9.99 -3.74
CA GLU A 37 -7.57 8.88 -3.80
C GLU A 37 -6.86 7.53 -4.02
N HIS A 38 -7.12 6.57 -3.13
CA HIS A 38 -6.45 5.27 -3.10
C HIS A 38 -7.32 4.21 -2.45
N LEU A 39 -7.00 2.94 -2.72
CA LEU A 39 -7.60 1.77 -2.09
C LEU A 39 -6.52 1.06 -1.30
N GLN A 40 -6.69 0.97 0.01
CA GLN A 40 -5.76 0.27 0.90
C GLN A 40 -6.34 -1.09 1.30
N TYR A 41 -5.50 -2.13 1.24
CA TYR A 41 -5.77 -3.43 1.83
C TYR A 41 -4.56 -3.89 2.64
N ILE A 42 -4.66 -3.85 3.97
CA ILE A 42 -3.56 -4.18 4.90
C ILE A 42 -2.29 -3.40 4.52
N ASP A 43 -1.34 -4.04 3.85
CA ASP A 43 -0.05 -3.49 3.43
C ASP A 43 0.00 -3.12 1.93
N ASP A 44 -1.03 -3.46 1.15
CA ASP A 44 -1.10 -3.22 -0.29
C ASP A 44 -1.97 -1.99 -0.60
N ILE A 45 -1.53 -1.11 -1.51
CA ILE A 45 -2.23 0.12 -1.89
C ILE A 45 -2.35 0.19 -3.42
N ILE A 46 -3.54 0.51 -3.92
CA ILE A 46 -3.75 0.91 -5.32
C ILE A 46 -4.02 2.41 -5.40
N VAL A 47 -3.44 3.05 -6.42
CA VAL A 47 -3.86 4.37 -6.91
C VAL A 47 -4.41 4.27 -8.32
N TRP A 48 -5.33 5.18 -8.68
CA TRP A 48 -5.90 5.29 -10.02
C TRP A 48 -6.02 6.75 -10.48
N GLY A 49 -6.17 6.95 -11.78
CA GLY A 49 -6.26 8.27 -12.43
C GLY A 49 -6.47 8.11 -13.94
N ASN A 50 -6.79 9.19 -14.65
CA ASN A 50 -7.15 9.12 -16.07
C ASN A 50 -5.92 8.95 -16.98
N THR A 51 -4.76 9.41 -16.54
CA THR A 51 -3.50 9.36 -17.28
C THR A 51 -2.42 8.60 -16.52
N ALA A 52 -1.41 8.09 -17.24
CA ALA A 52 -0.26 7.41 -16.65
C ALA A 52 0.47 8.32 -15.67
N MET A 53 0.59 9.59 -16.07
CA MET A 53 1.28 10.65 -15.33
C MET A 53 0.57 10.94 -14.01
N GLU A 54 -0.76 11.13 -14.04
CA GLU A 54 -1.55 11.35 -12.82
C GLU A 54 -1.42 10.17 -11.83
N VAL A 55 -1.48 8.94 -12.34
CA VAL A 55 -1.33 7.72 -11.52
C VAL A 55 0.07 7.62 -10.93
N PHE A 56 1.09 7.99 -11.71
CA PHE A 56 2.46 8.01 -11.25
C PHE A 56 2.69 9.06 -10.16
N GLU A 57 2.25 10.30 -10.38
CA GLU A 57 2.32 11.40 -9.40
C GLU A 57 1.58 11.06 -8.10
N LYS A 58 0.37 10.48 -8.20
CA LYS A 58 -0.36 9.98 -7.03
C LYS A 58 0.41 8.88 -6.29
N GLY A 59 1.01 7.95 -7.04
CA GLY A 59 1.85 6.89 -6.49
C GLY A 59 3.09 7.43 -5.77
N GLU A 60 3.79 8.39 -6.37
CA GLU A 60 4.95 9.04 -5.76
C GLU A 60 4.58 9.82 -4.50
N LYS A 61 3.42 10.51 -4.49
CA LYS A 61 2.93 11.19 -3.28
C LYS A 61 2.69 10.21 -2.14
N ILE A 62 2.06 9.06 -2.42
CA ILE A 62 1.85 7.99 -1.42
C ILE A 62 3.19 7.44 -0.91
N ILE A 63 4.13 7.13 -1.81
CA ILE A 63 5.48 6.69 -1.44
C ILE A 63 6.12 7.70 -0.47
N HIS A 64 6.05 8.99 -0.80
CA HIS A 64 6.66 10.04 0.00
C HIS A 64 6.05 10.15 1.40
N ILE A 65 4.72 10.10 1.51
CA ILE A 65 4.00 10.12 2.79
C ILE A 65 4.45 8.96 3.68
N LEU A 66 4.52 7.76 3.12
CA LEU A 66 4.83 6.55 3.86
C LEU A 66 6.30 6.49 4.27
N LEU A 67 7.21 6.94 3.42
CA LEU A 67 8.62 7.10 3.77
C LEU A 67 8.80 8.11 4.92
N LYS A 68 8.11 9.26 4.88
CA LYS A 68 8.10 10.24 5.97
C LYS A 68 7.55 9.68 7.28
N ALA A 69 6.56 8.79 7.21
CA ALA A 69 6.01 8.11 8.38
C ALA A 69 6.91 6.97 8.93
N GLY A 70 8.01 6.63 8.22
CA GLY A 70 8.99 5.63 8.62
C GLY A 70 8.70 4.20 8.13
N PHE A 71 7.80 4.05 7.14
CA PHE A 71 7.55 2.76 6.50
C PHE A 71 8.64 2.42 5.49
N ALA A 72 8.89 1.12 5.32
CA ALA A 72 9.82 0.63 4.31
C ALA A 72 9.04 0.14 3.10
N ILE A 73 9.37 0.64 1.92
CA ILE A 73 8.67 0.26 0.67
C ILE A 73 9.55 -0.71 -0.12
N LYS A 74 8.97 -1.84 -0.55
CA LYS A 74 9.67 -2.77 -1.43
C LYS A 74 9.57 -2.28 -2.88
N LYS A 75 10.62 -1.63 -3.38
CA LYS A 75 10.70 -1.16 -4.79
C LYS A 75 10.46 -2.28 -5.80
N SER A 76 10.90 -3.51 -5.52
CA SER A 76 10.69 -4.67 -6.41
C SER A 76 9.22 -5.08 -6.56
N LYS A 77 8.33 -4.57 -5.71
CA LYS A 77 6.89 -4.82 -5.76
C LYS A 77 6.08 -3.64 -6.28
N PHE A 78 6.75 -2.58 -6.71
CA PHE A 78 6.13 -1.49 -7.44
C PHE A 78 5.78 -1.98 -8.85
N LYS A 79 4.49 -1.89 -9.20
CA LYS A 79 4.04 -2.11 -10.57
C LYS A 79 3.66 -0.74 -11.14
N GLY A 80 4.40 -0.28 -12.14
CA GLY A 80 4.13 1.00 -12.80
C GLY A 80 2.72 1.11 -13.39
N PRO A 81 2.34 2.29 -13.89
CA PRO A 81 1.00 2.54 -14.40
C PRO A 81 0.63 1.51 -15.48
N ALA A 82 -0.43 0.76 -15.23
CA ALA A 82 -0.96 -0.24 -16.15
C ALA A 82 -2.48 -0.08 -16.29
N ARG A 83 -3.02 -0.46 -17.46
CA ARG A 83 -4.47 -0.47 -17.70
C ARG A 83 -5.16 -1.68 -17.07
N GLU A 84 -4.39 -2.76 -16.86
CA GLU A 84 -4.84 -3.97 -16.19
C GLU A 84 -3.87 -4.31 -15.06
N ILE A 85 -4.39 -4.49 -13.85
CA ILE A 85 -3.62 -5.01 -12.71
C ILE A 85 -4.41 -6.12 -12.03
N GLN A 86 -3.71 -7.14 -11.55
CA GLN A 86 -4.28 -8.07 -10.59
C GLN A 86 -3.94 -7.60 -9.18
N PHE A 87 -4.97 -7.38 -8.37
CA PHE A 87 -4.87 -6.94 -6.99
C PHE A 87 -5.78 -7.79 -6.12
N LEU A 88 -5.21 -8.41 -5.07
CA LEU A 88 -5.90 -9.36 -4.18
C LEU A 88 -6.59 -10.51 -4.93
N GLY A 89 -5.95 -11.01 -5.99
CA GLY A 89 -6.52 -12.07 -6.85
C GLY A 89 -7.61 -11.59 -7.82
N VAL A 90 -8.07 -10.34 -7.70
CA VAL A 90 -9.08 -9.75 -8.59
C VAL A 90 -8.42 -8.99 -9.72
N LYS A 91 -8.91 -9.19 -10.95
CA LYS A 91 -8.50 -8.41 -12.11
C LYS A 91 -9.23 -7.08 -12.12
N TRP A 92 -8.47 -6.00 -12.19
CA TRP A 92 -8.96 -4.66 -12.37
C TRP A 92 -8.60 -4.20 -13.78
N HIS A 93 -9.59 -3.74 -14.52
CA HIS A 93 -9.40 -3.18 -15.85
C HIS A 93 -10.03 -1.79 -15.86
N ASP A 94 -9.25 -0.79 -16.22
CA ASP A 94 -9.74 0.59 -16.40
C ASP A 94 -10.46 1.15 -15.15
N GLY A 95 -9.91 0.90 -13.95
CA GLY A 95 -10.50 1.44 -12.71
C GLY A 95 -11.67 0.63 -12.14
N ARG A 96 -12.19 -0.36 -12.88
CA ARG A 96 -13.38 -1.13 -12.49
C ARG A 96 -13.05 -2.59 -12.16
N ARG A 97 -13.72 -3.10 -11.13
CA ARG A 97 -13.77 -4.53 -10.80
C ARG A 97 -14.62 -5.22 -11.87
N GLN A 98 -14.16 -6.31 -12.48
CA GLN A 98 -14.97 -7.04 -13.47
C GLN A 98 -16.23 -7.66 -12.82
N ILE A 99 -17.35 -6.95 -12.91
CA ILE A 99 -18.69 -7.47 -13.19
C ILE A 99 -19.16 -6.66 -14.42
N PRO A 100 -19.48 -7.28 -15.55
CA PRO A 100 -19.63 -6.55 -16.81
C PRO A 100 -20.88 -5.66 -16.78
N LEU A 101 -20.72 -4.34 -16.71
CA LEU A 101 -21.76 -3.41 -17.17
C LEU A 101 -21.16 -2.06 -17.64
N LYS A 102 -21.67 -1.62 -18.79
CA LYS A 102 -21.15 -0.56 -19.68
C LYS A 102 -21.15 0.84 -19.05
N SER A 103 -20.01 1.55 -19.20
CA SER A 103 -19.87 2.98 -19.58
C SER A 103 -18.39 3.37 -19.40
N SER A 104 -17.64 3.60 -20.48
CA SER A 104 -16.17 3.74 -20.42
C SER A 104 -15.71 5.14 -20.00
N THR A 105 -14.90 5.22 -18.95
CA THR A 105 -14.05 6.38 -18.64
C THR A 105 -12.65 5.85 -18.34
N ARG A 106 -11.69 6.25 -19.17
CA ARG A 106 -10.34 5.69 -19.27
C ARG A 106 -9.52 6.00 -18.01
N SER A 107 -9.11 4.99 -17.24
CA SER A 107 -8.28 5.13 -16.05
C SER A 107 -7.15 4.08 -15.96
N GLN A 108 -6.02 4.46 -15.37
CA GLN A 108 -4.81 3.67 -15.18
C GLN A 108 -4.57 3.42 -13.70
N GLN A 109 -3.82 2.38 -13.34
CA GLN A 109 -3.62 1.96 -11.95
C GLN A 109 -2.17 1.60 -11.62
N CYS A 110 -1.76 1.79 -10.36
CA CYS A 110 -0.43 1.44 -9.85
C CYS A 110 -0.55 0.81 -8.46
N VAL A 111 0.16 -0.31 -8.22
CA VAL A 111 0.13 -1.06 -6.95
C VAL A 111 1.42 -0.81 -6.17
N HIS A 112 1.27 -0.48 -4.90
CA HIS A 112 2.35 -0.38 -3.93
C HIS A 112 2.18 -1.46 -2.88
N GLN A 113 3.23 -2.27 -2.67
CA GLN A 113 3.31 -3.13 -1.49
C GLN A 113 4.24 -2.50 -0.48
N LEU A 114 3.69 -2.21 0.69
CA LEU A 114 4.44 -1.72 1.82
C LEU A 114 5.00 -2.89 2.61
N THR A 115 6.08 -2.61 3.32
CA THR A 115 6.58 -3.49 4.36
C THR A 115 6.72 -2.74 5.67
N LYS A 116 6.48 -3.48 6.75
CA LYS A 116 6.42 -2.98 8.13
C LYS A 116 7.52 -1.96 8.46
N ARG A 117 7.13 -0.97 9.27
CA ARG A 117 7.97 0.11 9.80
C ARG A 117 9.34 -0.41 10.27
N LYS A 118 10.43 0.14 9.72
CA LYS A 118 11.78 -0.09 10.25
C LYS A 118 12.12 1.07 11.17
N HIS A 119 11.96 0.90 12.48
CA HIS A 119 12.68 1.80 13.41
C HIS A 119 14.16 1.41 13.43
N LYS A 120 14.99 2.39 13.05
CA LYS A 120 16.44 2.41 13.21
C LYS A 120 16.73 2.60 14.71
N LEU A 121 17.55 1.72 15.28
CA LEU A 121 18.15 1.94 16.59
C LEU A 121 19.12 3.12 16.46
N SER A 122 18.94 4.15 17.27
CA SER A 122 20.01 4.99 17.82
C SER A 122 19.75 5.12 19.29
#